data_AF-A0A7Z8Z812-F1
#
_entry.id   AF-A0A7Z8Z812-F1
#
_cell.length_a   1.000
_cell.length_b   1.000
_cell.length_c   1.000
_cell.angle_alpha   90.00
_cell.angle_beta   90.00
_cell.angle_gamma   90.00
#
_symmetry.space_group_name_H-M   'P 1'
#
loop_
_entity.id
_entity.type
_entity.pdbx_description
1 polymer ?
#
loop_
_entity_poly.entity_id
_entity_poly.type
_entity_poly.pdbx_seq_one_letter_code
_entity_poly.pdbx_strand_id
1 'polypeptide(L)'
;MKRVKQCTCAAFFMVLSFSVLAHPHSFISLRTEVVADNGQLTGFKMRWTMDEITSSDLLYDAGSAKPGDEVWKKLAAEVMANVLGQHYFSELWHNGQHVKFDNRPDGYGLEPRRTPGGADLYSAAG
;
A
#
# COMPACT_ATOMS: atom_id res chain seq x y z
N MET A 1 41.98 22.19 31.94
CA MET A 1 40.76 21.60 32.57
C MET A 1 39.55 21.48 31.65
N LYS A 2 39.27 22.44 30.72
CA LYS A 2 38.09 22.37 29.83
C LYS A 2 38.10 21.19 28.83
N ARG A 3 39.25 20.91 28.18
CA ARG A 3 39.38 19.77 27.24
C ARG A 3 39.15 18.41 27.89
N VAL A 4 39.68 18.19 29.10
CA VAL A 4 39.50 16.92 29.82
C VAL A 4 38.02 16.69 30.13
N LYS A 5 37.32 17.71 30.66
CA LYS A 5 35.86 17.63 30.93
C LYS A 5 35.04 17.34 29.66
N GLN A 6 35.42 17.94 28.53
CA GLN A 6 34.78 17.68 27.23
C GLN A 6 35.02 16.25 26.75
N CYS A 7 36.24 15.72 26.87
CA CYS A 7 36.53 14.33 26.50
C CYS A 7 35.80 13.33 27.41
N THR A 8 35.69 13.60 28.72
CA THR A 8 34.96 12.72 29.64
C THR A 8 33.46 12.72 29.34
N CYS A 9 32.86 13.88 29.04
CA CYS A 9 31.46 13.96 28.60
C CYS A 9 31.23 13.21 27.28
N ALA A 10 32.12 13.38 26.30
CA ALA A 10 32.00 12.70 25.00
C ALA A 10 32.07 11.17 25.15
N ALA A 11 33.01 10.68 25.97
CA ALA A 11 33.12 9.25 26.27
C ALA A 11 31.86 8.72 26.97
N PHE A 12 31.27 9.49 27.89
CA PHE A 12 30.02 9.12 28.56
C PHE A 12 28.82 9.01 27.60
N PHE A 13 28.67 9.95 26.67
CA PHE A 13 27.60 9.89 25.66
C PHE A 13 27.79 8.75 24.65
N MET A 14 29.03 8.38 24.34
CA MET A 14 29.32 7.25 23.46
C MET A 14 28.85 5.92 24.09
N VAL A 15 28.95 5.77 25.42
CA VAL A 15 28.44 4.59 26.14
C VAL A 15 26.89 4.54 26.19
N LEU A 16 26.21 5.68 26.03
CA LEU A 16 24.75 5.77 25.99
C LEU A 16 24.14 5.51 24.59
N SER A 17 24.96 5.10 23.62
CA SER A 17 24.49 4.81 22.26
C SER A 17 23.88 3.41 22.19
N PHE A 18 22.60 3.29 22.56
CA PHE A 18 21.83 2.06 22.40
C PHE A 18 21.35 1.91 20.95
N SER A 19 21.44 0.69 20.41
CA SER A 19 20.79 0.36 19.14
C SER A 19 19.29 0.44 19.30
N VAL A 20 18.63 1.31 18.54
CA VAL A 20 17.17 1.34 18.47
C VAL A 20 16.72 0.17 17.60
N LEU A 21 15.94 -0.74 18.18
CA LEU A 21 15.38 -1.88 17.45
C LEU A 21 14.20 -1.39 16.61
N ALA A 22 14.44 -1.12 15.32
CA ALA A 22 13.36 -0.86 14.38
C ALA A 22 12.57 -2.15 14.14
N HIS A 23 11.24 -2.09 14.27
CA HIS A 23 10.36 -3.20 13.92
C HIS A 23 10.36 -3.39 12.39
N PRO A 24 10.02 -4.60 11.88
CA PRO A 24 9.86 -4.78 10.44
C PRO A 24 8.76 -3.86 9.92
N HIS A 25 9.04 -3.20 8.80
CA HIS A 25 8.07 -2.40 8.06
C HIS A 25 7.53 -3.23 6.90
N SER A 26 6.25 -3.08 6.64
CA SER A 26 5.58 -3.64 5.47
C SER A 26 5.08 -2.48 4.60
N PHE A 27 5.18 -2.63 3.28
CA PHE A 27 5.00 -1.55 2.32
C PHE A 27 3.94 -1.89 1.27
N ILE A 28 3.15 -0.87 0.94
CA ILE A 28 2.23 -0.87 -0.21
C ILE A 28 2.65 0.25 -1.15
N SER A 29 2.97 -0.10 -2.39
CA SER A 29 3.23 0.89 -3.45
C SER A 29 1.97 1.13 -4.28
N LEU A 30 1.58 2.39 -4.37
CA LEU A 30 0.41 2.82 -5.15
C LEU A 30 0.85 3.38 -6.50
N ARG A 31 0.18 2.93 -7.57
CA ARG A 31 0.25 3.54 -8.90
C ARG A 31 -1.14 3.93 -9.32
N THR A 32 -1.33 5.22 -9.61
CA THR A 32 -2.59 5.77 -10.12
C THR A 32 -2.39 6.23 -11.55
N GLU A 33 -3.31 5.83 -12.43
CA GLU A 33 -3.39 6.23 -13.83
C GLU A 33 -4.69 6.99 -14.05
N VAL A 34 -4.60 8.12 -14.75
CA VAL A 34 -5.73 8.98 -15.08
C VAL A 34 -6.43 8.43 -16.32
N VAL A 35 -7.74 8.20 -16.24
CA VAL A 35 -8.56 7.77 -17.38
C VAL A 35 -9.30 8.98 -17.93
N ALA A 36 -9.09 9.28 -19.21
CA ALA A 36 -9.80 10.34 -19.90
C ALA A 36 -10.51 9.80 -21.13
N ASP A 37 -11.75 10.23 -21.33
CA ASP A 37 -12.55 9.96 -22.52
C ASP A 37 -13.10 11.29 -23.06
N ASN A 38 -13.09 11.44 -24.39
CA ASN A 38 -13.55 12.66 -25.06
C ASN A 38 -12.99 13.98 -24.48
N GLY A 39 -11.73 13.97 -24.04
CA GLY A 39 -11.06 15.13 -23.45
C GLY A 39 -11.49 15.48 -22.02
N GLN A 40 -12.30 14.63 -21.37
CA GLN A 40 -12.73 14.78 -19.99
C GLN A 40 -12.13 13.69 -19.12
N LEU A 41 -11.81 14.03 -17.87
CA LEU A 41 -11.45 13.05 -16.84
C LEU A 41 -12.68 12.22 -16.51
N THR A 42 -12.59 10.90 -16.71
CA THR A 42 -13.70 9.97 -16.46
C THR A 42 -13.40 8.92 -15.40
N GLY A 43 -12.22 8.96 -14.79
CA GLY A 43 -11.89 8.05 -13.68
C GLY A 43 -10.40 7.86 -13.44
N PHE A 44 -10.10 6.90 -12.58
CA PHE A 44 -8.74 6.48 -12.22
C PHE A 44 -8.62 4.96 -12.20
N LYS A 45 -7.49 4.46 -12.71
CA LYS A 45 -7.04 3.09 -12.48
C LYS A 45 -5.96 3.10 -11.41
N MET A 46 -6.10 2.21 -10.43
CA MET A 46 -5.16 2.08 -9.33
C MET A 46 -4.59 0.68 -9.28
N ARG A 47 -3.28 0.59 -9.00
CA ARG A 47 -2.60 -0.65 -8.66
C ARG A 47 -1.87 -0.52 -7.33
N TRP A 48 -2.19 -1.43 -6.44
CA TRP A 48 -1.70 -1.53 -5.07
C TRP A 48 -0.76 -2.72 -5.01
N THR A 49 0.52 -2.46 -4.82
CA THR A 49 1.58 -3.45 -4.97
C THR A 49 2.14 -3.74 -3.58
N MET A 50 1.81 -4.90 -3.01
CA MET A 50 2.14 -5.29 -1.64
C MET A 50 3.47 -6.04 -1.61
N ASP A 51 4.35 -5.70 -0.67
CA ASP A 51 5.57 -6.48 -0.42
C ASP A 51 5.27 -7.83 0.24
N GLU A 52 6.32 -8.64 0.45
CA GLU A 52 6.18 -10.02 0.94
C GLU A 52 5.55 -10.12 2.33
N ILE A 53 5.87 -9.18 3.20
CA ILE A 53 5.30 -9.15 4.56
C ILE A 53 3.84 -8.71 4.51
N THR A 54 3.50 -7.69 3.71
CA THR A 54 2.11 -7.23 3.58
C THR A 54 1.22 -8.28 2.91
N SER A 55 1.73 -9.05 1.94
CA SER A 55 0.92 -10.05 1.21
C SER A 55 0.98 -11.46 1.80
N SER A 56 1.67 -11.69 2.93
CA SER A 56 1.86 -13.04 3.47
C SER A 56 0.56 -13.78 3.70
N ASP A 57 -0.42 -13.11 4.32
CA ASP A 57 -1.70 -13.70 4.67
C ASP A 57 -2.52 -13.99 3.41
N LEU A 58 -2.51 -13.07 2.45
CA LEU A 58 -3.17 -13.26 1.14
C LEU A 58 -2.58 -14.45 0.37
N LEU A 59 -1.25 -14.60 0.38
CA LEU A 59 -0.56 -15.70 -0.28
C LEU A 59 -0.79 -17.03 0.45
N TYR A 60 -0.85 -17.00 1.78
CA TYR A 60 -1.16 -18.17 2.59
C TYR A 60 -2.58 -18.68 2.30
N ASP A 61 -3.57 -17.78 2.28
CA ASP A 61 -4.97 -18.12 2.00
C ASP A 61 -5.19 -18.53 0.55
N ALA A 62 -4.43 -17.96 -0.39
CA ALA A 62 -4.45 -18.38 -1.79
C ALA A 62 -3.86 -19.79 -2.00
N GLY A 63 -2.87 -20.19 -1.19
CA GLY A 63 -2.19 -21.48 -1.29
C GLY A 63 -1.65 -21.74 -2.70
N SER A 64 -2.03 -22.88 -3.28
CA SER A 64 -1.60 -23.29 -4.64
C SER A 64 -2.53 -22.80 -5.76
N ALA A 65 -3.49 -21.91 -5.46
CA ALA A 65 -4.44 -21.39 -6.45
C ALA A 65 -3.72 -20.57 -7.54
N LYS A 66 -4.10 -20.80 -8.79
CA LYS A 66 -3.56 -20.07 -9.93
C LYS A 66 -4.22 -18.69 -10.04
N PRO A 67 -3.54 -17.68 -10.59
CA PRO A 67 -4.15 -16.38 -10.87
C PRO A 67 -5.47 -16.55 -11.65
N GLY A 68 -6.53 -15.88 -11.19
CA GLY A 68 -7.86 -15.95 -11.80
C GLY A 68 -8.77 -17.06 -11.26
N ASP A 69 -8.26 -17.99 -10.45
CA ASP A 69 -9.09 -18.94 -9.72
C ASP A 69 -10.08 -18.21 -8.79
N GLU A 70 -11.19 -18.87 -8.47
CA GLU A 70 -12.24 -18.30 -7.60
C GLU A 70 -11.73 -17.85 -6.23
N VAL A 71 -10.66 -18.48 -5.72
CA VAL A 71 -10.01 -18.09 -4.46
C VAL A 71 -9.49 -16.65 -4.53
N TRP A 72 -8.78 -16.29 -5.61
CA TRP A 72 -8.27 -14.93 -5.80
C TRP A 72 -9.38 -13.90 -5.94
N LYS A 73 -10.52 -14.26 -6.55
CA LYS A 73 -11.68 -13.38 -6.65
C LYS A 73 -12.32 -13.11 -5.28
N LYS A 74 -12.42 -14.14 -4.43
CA LYS A 74 -12.92 -14.00 -3.06
C LYS A 74 -12.00 -13.12 -2.21
N LEU A 75 -10.69 -13.40 -2.25
CA LEU A 75 -9.68 -12.58 -1.56
C LEU A 75 -9.70 -11.13 -2.05
N ALA A 76 -9.84 -10.89 -3.35
CA ALA A 76 -9.98 -9.55 -3.90
C ALA A 76 -11.21 -8.82 -3.33
N ALA A 77 -12.34 -9.52 -3.18
CA ALA A 77 -13.56 -8.95 -2.62
C ALA A 77 -13.42 -8.62 -1.12
N GLU A 78 -12.77 -9.49 -0.35
CA GLU A 78 -12.49 -9.28 1.07
C GLU A 78 -11.55 -8.08 1.28
N VAL A 79 -10.45 -8.01 0.53
CA VAL A 79 -9.53 -6.88 0.56
C VAL A 79 -10.24 -5.60 0.14
N MET A 80 -11.03 -5.63 -0.93
CA MET A 80 -11.75 -4.46 -1.42
C MET A 80 -12.79 -3.93 -0.41
N ALA A 81 -13.50 -4.83 0.28
CA ALA A 81 -14.43 -4.45 1.34
C ALA A 81 -13.72 -3.69 2.47
N ASN A 82 -12.52 -4.15 2.87
CA ASN A 82 -11.69 -3.46 3.86
C ASN A 82 -11.18 -2.11 3.34
N VAL A 83 -10.70 -2.04 2.09
CA VAL A 83 -10.21 -0.80 1.48
C VAL A 83 -11.30 0.27 1.41
N LEU A 84 -12.53 -0.13 1.08
CA LEU A 84 -13.70 0.74 1.09
C LEU A 84 -14.04 1.23 2.50
N GLY A 85 -14.05 0.32 3.49
CA GLY A 85 -14.38 0.66 4.88
C GLY A 85 -13.36 1.55 5.58
N GLN A 86 -12.10 1.54 5.12
CA GLN A 86 -11.01 2.34 5.69
C GLN A 86 -10.72 3.63 4.91
N HIS A 87 -11.55 4.01 3.94
CA HIS A 87 -11.40 5.24 3.14
C HIS A 87 -10.03 5.38 2.45
N TYR A 88 -9.48 4.28 1.96
CA TYR A 88 -8.14 4.25 1.35
C TYR A 88 -8.08 4.77 -0.10
N PHE A 89 -9.19 5.24 -0.67
CA PHE A 89 -9.21 5.81 -2.01
C PHE A 89 -8.66 7.23 -2.07
N SER A 90 -8.19 7.62 -3.25
CA SER A 90 -7.70 8.98 -3.50
C SER A 90 -8.86 9.97 -3.57
N GLU A 91 -8.70 11.11 -2.90
CA GLU A 91 -9.61 12.25 -3.03
C GLU A 91 -9.17 13.15 -4.19
N LEU A 92 -10.14 13.68 -4.95
CA LEU A 92 -9.88 14.69 -5.97
C LEU A 92 -10.61 15.98 -5.62
N TRP A 93 -9.91 17.10 -5.75
CA TRP A 93 -10.46 18.43 -5.56
C TRP A 93 -10.30 19.24 -6.83
N HIS A 94 -11.35 19.94 -7.25
CA HIS A 94 -11.35 20.85 -8.39
C HIS A 94 -11.94 22.18 -7.95
N ASN A 95 -11.17 23.27 -8.06
CA ASN A 95 -11.59 24.63 -7.70
C ASN A 95 -12.13 24.75 -6.26
N GLY A 96 -11.52 24.01 -5.32
CA GLY A 96 -11.94 24.00 -3.92
C GLY A 96 -13.20 23.18 -3.64
N GLN A 97 -13.76 22.49 -4.64
CA GLN A 97 -14.86 21.55 -4.46
C GLN A 97 -14.35 20.11 -4.53
N HIS A 98 -14.78 19.28 -3.57
CA HIS A 98 -14.49 17.86 -3.58
C HIS A 98 -15.27 17.18 -4.72
N VAL A 99 -14.55 16.45 -5.57
CA VAL A 99 -15.14 15.64 -6.64
C VAL A 99 -15.55 14.30 -6.05
N LYS A 100 -16.85 14.00 -6.13
CA LYS A 100 -17.41 12.75 -5.61
C LYS A 100 -17.33 11.66 -6.68
N PHE A 101 -16.58 10.61 -6.39
CA PHE A 101 -16.58 9.36 -7.16
C PHE A 101 -17.64 8.40 -6.64
N ASP A 102 -17.91 7.35 -7.41
CA ASP A 102 -18.74 6.26 -6.93
C ASP A 102 -18.10 5.53 -5.75
N ASN A 103 -18.96 5.03 -4.84
CA ASN A 103 -18.53 4.33 -3.63
C ASN A 103 -17.93 2.95 -3.90
N ARG A 104 -17.77 2.54 -5.16
CA ARG A 104 -17.16 1.27 -5.53
C ARG A 104 -16.50 1.40 -6.91
N PRO A 105 -15.36 0.75 -7.14
CA PRO A 105 -14.79 0.66 -8.46
C PRO A 105 -15.65 -0.20 -9.40
N ASP A 106 -15.62 0.11 -10.69
CA ASP A 106 -16.27 -0.63 -11.77
C ASP A 106 -15.71 -2.05 -11.93
N GLY A 107 -14.45 -2.24 -11.54
CA GLY A 107 -13.79 -3.54 -11.54
C GLY A 107 -12.58 -3.56 -10.63
N TYR A 108 -12.31 -4.72 -10.06
CA TYR A 108 -11.14 -4.97 -9.23
C TYR A 108 -10.70 -6.43 -9.30
N GLY A 109 -9.46 -6.69 -8.91
CA GLY A 109 -8.89 -8.04 -8.90
C GLY A 109 -7.62 -8.11 -8.08
N LEU A 110 -7.27 -9.30 -7.62
CA LEU A 110 -6.06 -9.60 -6.85
C LEU A 110 -5.31 -10.73 -7.54
N GLU A 111 -3.99 -10.60 -7.66
CA GLU A 111 -3.14 -11.65 -8.20
C GLU A 111 -1.78 -11.69 -7.49
N PRO A 112 -1.08 -12.83 -7.50
CA PRO A 112 0.28 -12.89 -7.00
C PRO A 112 1.20 -12.12 -7.95
N ARG A 113 2.16 -11.40 -7.38
CA ARG A 113 3.10 -10.60 -8.15
C ARG A 113 3.98 -11.50 -9.03
N ARG A 114 4.34 -10.98 -10.21
CA ARG A 114 5.28 -11.65 -11.13
C ARG A 114 6.65 -11.98 -10.50
N THR A 115 7.13 -11.13 -9.60
CA THR A 115 8.29 -11.44 -8.76
C THR A 115 7.82 -12.21 -7.52
N PRO A 116 8.55 -13.25 -7.09
CA PRO A 116 8.16 -14.06 -5.94
C PRO A 116 7.87 -13.21 -4.69
N GLY A 117 6.87 -13.64 -3.92
CA GLY A 117 6.61 -13.14 -2.57
C GLY A 117 5.58 -12.01 -2.45
N GLY A 118 5.19 -11.30 -3.52
CA GLY A 118 4.23 -10.18 -3.43
C GLY A 118 2.81 -10.49 -3.93
N ALA A 119 1.88 -9.55 -3.72
CA ALA A 119 0.56 -9.54 -4.37
C ALA A 119 0.21 -8.14 -4.92
N ASP A 120 -0.57 -8.11 -6.00
CA ASP A 120 -1.02 -6.89 -6.67
C ASP A 120 -2.56 -6.83 -6.65
N LEU A 121 -3.13 -5.79 -6.05
CA LEU A 121 -4.56 -5.47 -6.12
C LEU A 121 -4.79 -4.35 -7.15
N TYR A 122 -5.73 -4.58 -8.06
CA TYR A 122 -6.11 -3.65 -9.11
C TYR A 122 -7.52 -3.14 -8.88
N SER A 123 -7.77 -1.89 -9.25
CA SER A 123 -9.08 -1.25 -9.15
C SER A 123 -9.23 -0.20 -10.25
N ALA A 124 -10.42 -0.06 -10.81
CA ALA A 124 -10.78 1.02 -11.73
C ALA A 124 -12.04 1.72 -11.22
N ALA A 125 -11.94 2.99 -10.86
CA ALA A 125 -13.06 3.80 -10.40
C ALA A 125 -13.37 4.88 -11.44
N GLY A 126 -14.64 5.00 -11.82
CA GLY A 126 -15.21 6.10 -12.61
C GLY A 126 -15.83 7.17 -11.73
#